data_AF-A0A9Y2NI27-F1
#
_entry.id   AF-A0A9Y2NI27-F1
#
_cell.length_a   1.000
_cell.length_b   1.000
_cell.length_c   1.000
_cell.angle_alpha   90.00
_cell.angle_beta   90.00
_cell.angle_gamma   90.00
#
_symmetry.space_group_name_H-M   'P 1'
#
loop_
_entity.id
_entity.type
_entity.pdbx_description
1 polymer ?
#
loop_
_entity_poly.entity_id
_entity_poly.type
_entity_poly.pdbx_seq_one_letter_code
_entity_poly.pdbx_strand_id
1 'polypeptide(L)' 'MAKPTPLQFRNILVAVLAAAAFVWSVVAGLQWWVSAIIGCACVLSLASAYLNRPDAG' A
#
# COMPACT_ATOMS: atom_id res chain seq x y z
N MET A 1 -18.42 3.22 -14.40
CA MET A 1 -17.30 3.23 -13.43
C MET A 1 -17.77 3.98 -12.19
N ALA A 2 -18.25 3.25 -11.16
CA ALA A 2 -18.56 3.87 -9.88
C ALA A 2 -17.31 4.59 -9.37
N LYS A 3 -17.48 5.82 -8.87
CA LYS A 3 -16.35 6.64 -8.43
C LYS A 3 -15.61 5.89 -7.30
N PRO A 4 -14.27 5.75 -7.37
CA PRO A 4 -13.51 5.15 -6.28
C PRO A 4 -13.85 5.84 -4.97
N THR A 5 -14.11 5.07 -3.92
CA THR A 5 -14.43 5.66 -2.62
C THR A 5 -13.19 6.42 -2.09
N PRO A 6 -13.37 7.51 -1.32
CA PRO A 6 -12.24 8.23 -0.73
C PRO A 6 -11.29 7.32 0.07
N LEU A 7 -11.84 6.28 0.70
CA LEU A 7 -11.09 5.25 1.41
C LEU A 7 -10.22 4.40 0.48
N GLN A 8 -10.79 3.90 -0.62
CA GLN A 8 -10.06 3.11 -1.61
C GLN A 8 -8.91 3.92 -2.22
N PHE A 9 -9.17 5.18 -2.58
CA PHE A 9 -8.15 6.06 -3.14
C PHE A 9 -6.99 6.30 -2.16
N ARG A 10 -7.29 6.59 -0.88
CA ARG A 10 -6.27 6.75 0.17
C ARG A 10 -5.42 5.49 0.30
N ASN A 11 -6.03 4.32 0.34
CA ASN A 11 -5.30 3.08 0.55
C ASN A 11 -4.43 2.71 -0.67
N ILE A 12 -4.86 3.04 -1.89
CA ILE A 12 -4.03 2.92 -3.09
C ILE A 12 -2.83 3.88 -3.00
N LEU A 13 -3.04 5.13 -2.62
CA LEU A 13 -1.95 6.09 -2.43
C LEU A 13 -0.93 5.59 -1.39
N VAL A 14 -1.41 5.09 -0.25
CA VAL A 14 -0.54 4.54 0.79
C VAL A 14 0.23 3.31 0.27
N ALA A 15 -0.41 2.43 -0.49
CA ALA A 15 0.27 1.28 -1.09
C ALA A 15 1.38 1.71 -2.05
N VAL A 16 1.14 2.72 -2.90
CA VAL A 16 2.16 3.26 -3.83
C VAL A 16 3.33 3.88 -3.06
N LEU A 17 3.05 4.69 -2.05
CA LEU A 17 4.09 5.31 -1.22
C LEU A 17 4.90 4.26 -0.44
N ALA A 18 4.23 3.25 0.11
CA ALA A 18 4.89 2.15 0.80
C ALA A 18 5.75 1.31 -0.16
N ALA A 19 5.30 1.06 -1.39
CA ALA A 19 6.11 0.39 -2.40
C ALA A 19 7.38 1.18 -2.73
N ALA A 20 7.28 2.50 -2.93
CA ALA A 20 8.43 3.36 -3.16
C ALA A 20 9.38 3.38 -1.95
N ALA A 21 8.83 3.48 -0.73
CA ALA A 21 9.61 3.45 0.50
C ALA A 21 10.31 2.10 0.73
N PHE A 22 9.70 0.99 0.31
CA PHE A 22 10.29 -0.35 0.37
C PHE A 22 11.49 -0.46 -0.57
N VAL A 23 11.34 -0.02 -1.82
CA VAL A 23 12.44 -0.01 -2.79
C VAL A 23 13.57 0.89 -2.28
N TRP A 24 13.23 2.08 -1.78
CA TRP A 24 14.20 2.99 -1.18
C TRP A 24 14.93 2.37 0.01
N SER A 25 14.22 1.71 0.93
CA SER A 25 14.83 1.13 2.13
C SER A 25 15.83 0.02 1.79
N VAL A 26 15.53 -0.77 0.74
CA VAL A 26 16.45 -1.79 0.21
C VAL A 26 17.67 -1.14 -0.44
N VAL A 27 17.48 -0.15 -1.33
CA VAL A 27 18.58 0.52 -2.04
C VAL A 27 19.50 1.29 -1.09
N ALA A 28 18.93 1.95 -0.07
CA ALA A 28 19.68 2.70 0.94
C ALA A 28 20.38 1.79 1.98
N GLY A 29 20.19 0.47 1.91
CA GLY A 29 20.81 -0.47 2.86
C GLY A 29 20.31 -0.30 4.29
N LEU A 30 19.04 0.09 4.47
CA LEU A 30 18.44 0.18 5.80
C LEU A 30 18.32 -1.22 6.42
N GLN A 31 18.15 -1.24 7.73
CA GLN A 31 18.03 -2.49 8.48
C GLN A 31 16.85 -3.32 7.96
N TRP A 32 17.08 -4.63 7.78
CA TRP A 32 16.15 -5.53 7.07
C TRP A 32 14.70 -5.50 7.58
N TRP A 33 14.51 -5.29 8.90
CA TRP A 33 13.19 -5.22 9.51
C TRP A 33 12.40 -3.97 9.10
N VAL A 34 13.08 -2.88 8.72
CA VAL A 34 12.43 -1.66 8.20
C VAL A 34 11.74 -1.98 6.88
N SER A 35 12.45 -2.62 5.96
CA SER A 35 11.89 -3.08 4.69
C SER A 35 10.74 -4.06 4.91
N ALA A 36 10.86 -4.99 5.87
CA ALA A 36 9.77 -5.91 6.19
C ALA A 36 8.48 -5.18 6.66
N ILE A 37 8.61 -4.19 7.56
CA ILE A 37 7.47 -3.41 8.06
C ILE A 37 6.81 -2.62 6.92
N ILE A 38 7.62 -1.94 6.09
CA ILE A 38 7.10 -1.15 4.96
C ILE A 38 6.42 -2.07 3.93
N GLY A 39 7.00 -3.23 3.64
CA GLY A 39 6.40 -4.24 2.77
C GLY A 39 5.04 -4.72 3.30
N CYS A 40 4.93 -5.03 4.59
CA CYS A 40 3.66 -5.37 5.23
C CYS A 40 2.62 -4.25 5.10
N ALA A 41 3.02 -3.00 5.35
CA ALA A 41 2.14 -1.84 5.19
C ALA A 41 1.62 -1.69 3.75
N CYS A 42 2.48 -1.95 2.76
CA CYS A 42 2.11 -1.96 1.34
C CYS A 42 1.03 -3.02 1.06
N VAL A 43 1.28 -4.28 1.48
CA VAL A 43 0.35 -5.40 1.23
C VAL A 43 -0.99 -5.17 1.91
N LEU A 44 -1.00 -4.75 3.18
CA LEU A 44 -2.23 -4.50 3.93
C LEU A 44 -3.05 -3.34 3.33
N SER A 45 -2.39 -2.28 2.89
CA SER A 45 -3.06 -1.15 2.23
C SER A 45 -3.68 -1.56 0.90
N LEU A 46 -2.96 -2.35 0.10
CA LEU A 46 -3.47 -2.87 -1.16
C LEU A 46 -4.64 -3.83 -0.96
N ALA A 47 -4.54 -4.75 -0.01
CA ALA A 47 -5.61 -5.67 0.35
C ALA A 47 -6.86 -4.91 0.82
N SER A 48 -6.70 -3.88 1.65
CA SER A 48 -7.81 -3.02 2.09
C SER A 48 -8.46 -2.28 0.92
N ALA A 49 -7.67 -1.75 -0.02
CA ALA A 49 -8.21 -1.12 -1.23
C ALA A 49 -9.00 -2.11 -2.10
N TYR A 50 -8.52 -3.34 -2.22
CA TYR A 50 -9.20 -4.40 -2.98
C TYR A 50 -10.53 -4.81 -2.35
N LEU A 51 -10.57 -4.98 -1.03
CA LEU A 51 -11.78 -5.37 -0.30
C LEU A 51 -12.84 -4.27 -0.25
N ASN A 52 -12.45 -2.99 -0.32
CA ASN A 52 -13.36 -1.84 -0.25
C ASN A 52 -13.67 -1.22 -1.63
N ARG A 53 -13.47 -1.98 -2.72
CA ARG A 53 -13.85 -1.53 -4.07
C ARG A 53 -15.38 -1.45 -4.22
N PRO A 54 -15.92 -0.51 -5.01
CA PRO A 54 -17.36 -0.31 -5.16
C PRO A 54 -18.12 -1.56 -5.63
N ASP A 55 -17.46 -2.45 -6.37
CA ASP A 55 -18.05 -3.69 -6.90
C ASP A 55 -17.83 -4.92 -5.98
N ALA A 56 -17.45 -4.70 -4.71
CA ALA A 56 -17.21 -5.78 -3.74
C ALA A 56 -18.50 -6.31 -3.08
N GLY A 57 -19.67 -5.73 -3.39
CA GLY A 57 -20.98 -6.16 -2.91
C GLY A 57 -22.08 -5.68 -3.84
#